data_AF-A0A6N6PT91-F1
#
_entry.id   AF-A0A6N6PT91-F1
#
_cell.length_a   1.000
_cell.length_b   1.000
_cell.length_c   1.000
_cell.angle_alpha   90.00
_cell.angle_beta   90.00
_cell.angle_gamma   90.00
#
_symmetry.space_group_name_H-M   'P 1'
#
loop_
_entity.id
_entity.type
_entity.pdbx_description
1 polymer ?
#
loop_
_entity_poly.entity_id
_entity_poly.type
_entity_poly.pdbx_seq_one_letter_code
_entity_poly.pdbx_strand_id
1 'polypeptide(L)'
;MTPIETEILTSLNELDAMVRSIATADPKPDLLLMFSRLDQLTAQLPPTSDASLMHYMHKKSYEKARLWLQGREAENQRGSCRH
;
A
#
# COMPACT_ATOMS: atom_id res chain seq x y z
N MET A 1 -8.22 -12.87 -2.62
CA MET A 1 -7.00 -12.11 -2.91
C MET A 1 -6.41 -12.63 -4.22
N THR A 2 -6.24 -11.76 -5.22
CA THR A 2 -5.63 -12.09 -6.51
C THR A 2 -4.11 -12.14 -6.42
N PRO A 3 -3.39 -12.71 -7.41
CA PRO A 3 -1.93 -12.65 -7.45
C PRO A 3 -1.38 -11.21 -7.40
N ILE A 4 -2.00 -10.30 -8.16
CA ILE A 4 -1.61 -8.88 -8.19
C ILE A 4 -1.85 -8.21 -6.84
N GLU A 5 -2.98 -8.47 -6.19
CA GLU A 5 -3.24 -7.95 -4.84
C GLU A 5 -2.19 -8.44 -3.82
N THR A 6 -1.74 -9.69 -3.96
CA THR A 6 -0.71 -10.28 -3.08
C THR A 6 0.65 -9.61 -3.29
N GLU A 7 1.02 -9.33 -4.54
CA GLU A 7 2.23 -8.60 -4.88
C GLU A 7 2.18 -7.14 -4.41
N ILE A 8 1.01 -6.49 -4.51
CA ILE A 8 0.79 -5.15 -3.96
C ILE A 8 0.97 -5.18 -2.44
N LEU A 9 0.33 -6.11 -1.73
CA LEU A 9 0.46 -6.21 -0.28
C LEU A 9 1.93 -6.43 0.14
N THR A 10 2.64 -7.31 -0.57
CA THR A 10 4.06 -7.56 -0.33
C THR A 10 4.88 -6.29 -0.52
N SER A 11 4.69 -5.58 -1.63
CA SER A 11 5.39 -4.33 -1.94
C SER A 11 5.06 -3.21 -0.93
N LEU A 12 3.83 -3.15 -0.43
CA LEU A 12 3.42 -2.19 0.62
C LEU A 12 4.07 -2.50 1.98
N ASN A 13 4.26 -3.78 2.32
CA ASN A 13 5.00 -4.18 3.52
C ASN A 13 6.49 -3.87 3.38
N GLU A 14 7.08 -4.12 2.21
CA GLU A 14 8.47 -3.75 1.90
C GLU A 14 8.68 -2.23 2.01
N LEU A 15 7.76 -1.43 1.46
CA LEU A 15 7.78 0.02 1.58
C LEU A 15 7.75 0.48 3.04
N ASP A 16 6.86 -0.08 3.87
CA ASP A 16 6.79 0.24 5.30
C ASP A 16 8.12 -0.08 6.02
N ALA A 17 8.71 -1.25 5.75
CA ALA A 17 9.99 -1.64 6.32
C ALA A 17 11.15 -0.73 5.87
N MET A 18 11.18 -0.35 4.59
CA MET A 18 12.17 0.59 4.05
C MET A 18 12.06 1.97 4.66
N VAL A 19 10.83 2.51 4.79
CA VAL A 19 10.59 3.81 5.42
C VAL A 19 11.03 3.79 6.89
N ARG A 20 10.75 2.71 7.63
CA ARG A 20 11.23 2.56 9.02
C ARG A 20 12.75 2.49 9.13
N SER A 21 13.40 1.88 8.14
CA SER A 21 14.85 1.65 8.15
C SER A 21 15.65 2.78 7.48
N ILE A 22 15.01 3.76 6.83
CA ILE A 22 15.69 4.77 6.01
C ILE A 22 16.68 5.63 6.80
N ALA A 23 16.43 5.84 8.09
CA ALA A 23 17.29 6.63 8.97
C ALA A 23 18.59 5.89 9.32
N THR A 24 18.60 4.56 9.25
CA THR A 24 19.70 3.70 9.71
C THR A 24 20.32 2.84 8.61
N ALA A 25 19.70 2.76 7.44
CA ALA A 25 20.14 1.92 6.34
C ALA A 25 21.31 2.56 5.56
N ASP A 26 22.34 1.75 5.32
CA ASP A 26 23.45 2.06 4.42
C ASP A 26 23.69 0.86 3.47
N PRO A 27 23.55 1.02 2.14
CA PRO A 27 23.13 2.23 1.44
C PRO A 27 21.64 2.58 1.68
N LYS A 28 21.27 3.83 1.43
CA LYS A 28 19.87 4.28 1.56
C LYS A 28 18.96 3.54 0.56
N PRO A 29 17.79 3.03 0.99
CA PRO A 29 16.84 2.38 0.11
C PRO A 29 16.26 3.36 -0.91
N ASP A 30 16.07 2.90 -2.15
CA ASP A 30 15.46 3.68 -3.22
C ASP A 30 13.92 3.59 -3.17
N LEU A 31 13.32 4.59 -2.53
CA LEU A 31 11.86 4.70 -2.44
C LEU A 31 11.20 5.01 -3.80
N LEU A 32 11.91 5.66 -4.73
CA LEU A 32 11.35 5.99 -6.05
C LEU A 32 11.09 4.72 -6.85
N LEU A 33 12.02 3.77 -6.80
CA LEU A 33 11.85 2.46 -7.43
C LEU A 33 10.61 1.73 -6.86
N MET A 34 10.38 1.83 -5.55
CA MET A 34 9.24 1.20 -4.90
C MET A 34 7.90 1.83 -5.29
N PHE A 35 7.84 3.17 -5.39
CA PHE A 35 6.64 3.84 -5.87
C PHE A 35 6.34 3.47 -7.33
N SER A 36 7.37 3.40 -8.19
CA SER A 36 7.21 2.97 -9.59
C SER A 36 6.66 1.55 -9.69
N ARG A 37 7.17 0.61 -8.88
CA ARG A 37 6.66 -0.77 -8.83
C ARG A 37 5.20 -0.82 -8.38
N LEU A 38 4.82 -0.05 -7.36
CA LEU A 38 3.43 0.03 -6.89
C LEU A 38 2.50 0.63 -7.95
N ASP A 39 2.94 1.66 -8.69
CA ASP A 39 2.18 2.25 -9.78
C ASP A 39 1.96 1.23 -10.93
N GLN A 40 2.99 0.44 -11.28
CA GLN A 40 2.87 -0.64 -12.27
C GLN A 40 1.94 -1.76 -11.84
N LEU A 41 1.99 -2.18 -10.57
CA LEU A 41 1.09 -3.20 -10.04
C LEU A 41 -0.36 -2.69 -9.99
N THR A 42 -0.55 -1.42 -9.63
CA THR A 42 -1.87 -0.77 -9.63
C THR A 42 -2.48 -0.74 -11.03
N ALA A 43 -1.68 -0.44 -12.06
CA ALA A 43 -2.13 -0.45 -13.45
C ALA A 43 -2.54 -1.85 -13.96
N GLN A 44 -2.07 -2.91 -13.31
CA GLN A 44 -2.40 -4.31 -13.63
C GLN A 44 -3.60 -4.83 -12.83
N LEU A 45 -4.18 -4.04 -11.93
CA LEU A 45 -5.36 -4.46 -11.20
C LEU A 45 -6.53 -4.69 -12.16
N PRO A 46 -7.27 -5.81 -12.02
CA PRO A 46 -8.47 -6.05 -12.80
C PRO A 46 -9.49 -4.92 -12.62
N PRO A 47 -10.29 -4.58 -13.63
CA PRO A 47 -11.39 -3.60 -13.48
C PRO A 47 -12.48 -4.07 -12.51
N THR A 48 -12.51 -5.37 -12.18
CA THR A 48 -13.38 -5.97 -11.16
C THR A 48 -12.81 -5.86 -9.74
N SER A 49 -11.63 -5.24 -9.57
CA SER A 49 -11.05 -5.00 -8.24
C SER A 49 -11.92 -4.05 -7.44
N ASP A 50 -11.85 -4.16 -6.11
CA ASP A 50 -12.65 -3.32 -5.23
C ASP A 50 -12.35 -1.83 -5.43
N ALA A 51 -13.40 -1.02 -5.48
CA ALA A 51 -13.30 0.42 -5.69
C ALA A 51 -12.49 1.12 -4.57
N SER A 52 -12.54 0.60 -3.34
CA SER A 52 -11.80 1.14 -2.20
C SER A 52 -10.31 0.93 -2.37
N LEU A 53 -9.89 -0.28 -2.77
CA LEU A 53 -8.48 -0.58 -3.07
C LEU A 53 -7.97 0.32 -4.19
N MET A 54 -8.70 0.39 -5.31
CA MET A 54 -8.36 1.25 -6.44
C MET A 54 -8.23 2.72 -6.02
N HIS A 55 -9.16 3.19 -5.18
CA HIS A 55 -9.12 4.55 -4.63
C HIS A 55 -7.85 4.78 -3.80
N TYR A 56 -7.53 3.88 -2.86
CA TYR A 56 -6.36 4.03 -2.00
C TYR A 56 -5.06 4.03 -2.80
N MET A 57 -4.92 3.13 -3.79
CA MET A 57 -3.73 3.07 -4.64
C MET A 57 -3.57 4.33 -5.48
N HIS A 58 -4.64 4.82 -6.14
CA HIS A 58 -4.59 6.05 -6.92
C HIS A 58 -4.33 7.31 -6.09
N LYS A 59 -4.79 7.34 -4.83
CA LYS A 59 -4.52 8.43 -3.88
C LYS A 59 -3.19 8.27 -3.15
N LYS A 60 -2.37 7.26 -3.50
CA LYS A 60 -1.12 6.92 -2.80
C LYS A 60 -1.29 6.77 -1.29
N SER A 61 -2.49 6.36 -0.86
CA SER A 61 -2.84 6.07 0.53
C SER A 61 -2.41 4.64 0.88
N TYR A 62 -1.11 4.39 0.79
CA TYR A 62 -0.50 3.06 0.87
C TYR A 62 -0.77 2.33 2.19
N GLU A 63 -0.79 3.04 3.31
CA GLU A 63 -1.17 2.46 4.60
C GLU A 63 -2.62 1.94 4.60
N LYS A 64 -3.55 2.72 4.04
CA LYS A 64 -4.96 2.33 3.93
C LYS A 64 -5.16 1.16 3.00
N ALA A 65 -4.46 1.14 1.87
CA ALA A 65 -4.44 0.01 0.94
C ALA A 65 -3.91 -1.27 1.62
N ARG A 66 -2.85 -1.15 2.42
CA ARG A 66 -2.30 -2.29 3.19
C ARG A 66 -3.32 -2.82 4.19
N LEU A 67 -3.94 -1.94 4.98
CA LEU A 67 -4.96 -2.32 5.95
C LEU A 67 -6.18 -2.95 5.28
N TRP A 68 -6.60 -2.44 4.12
CA TRP A 68 -7.67 -3.02 3.32
C TRP A 68 -7.32 -4.44 2.85
N LEU A 69 -6.14 -4.62 2.25
CA LEU A 69 -5.66 -5.92 1.76
C LEU A 69 -5.45 -6.95 2.89
N GLN A 70 -5.20 -6.50 4.12
CA GLN A 70 -5.09 -7.34 5.30
C GLN A 70 -6.45 -7.65 5.96
N GLY A 71 -7.57 -7.14 5.43
CA GLY A 71 -8.90 -7.26 6.06
C GLY A 71 -9.03 -6.45 7.36
N ARG A 72 -8.14 -5.48 7.58
CA ARG A 72 -8.06 -4.62 8.77
C ARG A 72 -8.65 -3.24 8.51
N GLU A 73 -9.63 -3.13 7.61
CA GLU A 73 -10.23 -1.84 7.24
C GLU A 73 -10.87 -1.11 8.45
N ALA A 74 -11.33 -1.84 9.47
CA ALA A 74 -11.81 -1.24 10.71
C ALA A 74 -10.76 -0.34 11.40
N GLU A 75 -9.47 -0.54 11.14
CA GLU A 75 -8.40 0.31 11.64
C GLU A 75 -8.22 1.60 10.82
N ASN A 76 -8.62 1.60 9.53
CA ASN A 76 -8.70 2.83 8.73
C ASN A 76 -9.74 3.81 9.29
N GLN A 77 -10.75 3.30 10.01
CA GLN A 77 -11.82 4.10 10.63
C GLN A 77 -11.44 4.66 12.00
N ARG A 78 -10.31 4.24 12.58
CA ARG A 78 -9.85 4.72 13.90
C ARG A 78 -9.13 6.06 13.79
N GLY A 79 -9.81 7.04 13.21
CA GLY A 79 -9.66 8.45 13.53
C GLY A 79 -10.92 8.87 14.29
N SER A 80 -10.76 9.35 15.52
CA SER A 80 -11.87 9.81 16.36
C SER A 80 -12.63 10.97 15.70
N CYS A 81 -13.65 10.68 14.91
CA CYS A 81 -14.78 11.60 14.78
C CYS A 81 -15.63 11.43 16.04
N ARG A 82 -15.21 12.10 17.13
CA ARG A 82 -16.10 12.42 18.24
C ARG A 82 -16.84 13.71 17.84
N HIS A 83 -18.13 13.55 17.58
CA HIS A 83 -19.18 14.55 17.33
C HIS A 83 -19.13 15.35 16.03
#